data_AF-A0AAQ3SAJ5-F1
#
_entry.id   AF-A0AAQ3SAJ5-F1
#
_cell.length_a   1.000
_cell.length_b   1.000
_cell.length_c   1.000
_cell.angle_alpha   90.00
_cell.angle_beta   90.00
_cell.angle_gamma   90.00
#
_symmetry.space_group_name_H-M   'P 1'
#
loop_
_entity.id
_entity.type
_entity.pdbx_description
1 polymer ?
#
loop_
_entity_poly.entity_id
_entity_poly.type
_entity_poly.pdbx_seq_one_letter_code
_entity_poly.pdbx_strand_id
1 'polypeptide(L)'
;MIRNLYRLATCVTKARLIRNLCFRVSVLALHKALSDKPRDCSVVAAFSLALHNGGNFSEAINIARRINKPHDTRFHELLDPSGLDEEDLEGEILDLAESVKGSLFQMTNEHLISGALAGYPQAPHSDLALIPLAMYLKAVDFFDCVKVSAGENFLSKKGREINYEYLARGDLQEVRHVFARIVFDTVYPLHLDQNQSK
;
A
#
# COMPACT_ATOMS: atom_id res chain seq x y z
N MET A 1 -7.75 15.33 2.97
CA MET A 1 -6.79 14.75 2.00
C MET A 1 -5.34 14.83 2.51
N ILE A 2 -4.72 16.01 2.69
CA ILE A 2 -3.28 16.12 3.11
C ILE A 2 -2.98 15.56 4.53
N ARG A 3 -3.95 15.55 5.46
CA ARG A 3 -3.76 15.06 6.83
C ARG A 3 -3.53 13.54 6.94
N ASN A 4 -4.04 12.74 6.00
CA ASN A 4 -3.88 11.28 6.01
C ASN A 4 -2.53 10.85 5.41
N LEU A 5 -2.06 11.55 4.37
CA LEU A 5 -0.70 11.39 3.83
C LEU A 5 0.36 11.67 4.90
N TYR A 6 0.12 12.68 5.75
CA TYR A 6 1.01 13.02 6.86
C TYR A 6 1.07 11.92 7.93
N ARG A 7 0.00 11.12 8.11
CA ARG A 7 -0.03 10.00 9.07
C ARG A 7 0.67 8.74 8.56
N LEU A 8 0.46 8.37 7.31
CA LEU A 8 1.28 7.34 6.65
C LEU A 8 2.75 7.77 6.58
N ALA A 9 3.04 9.04 6.27
CA ALA A 9 4.40 9.58 6.28
C ALA A 9 5.02 9.67 7.70
N THR A 10 4.21 9.91 8.75
CA THR A 10 4.70 9.93 10.15
C THR A 10 4.97 8.54 10.71
N CYS A 11 4.21 7.52 10.29
CA CYS A 11 4.54 6.11 10.58
C CYS A 11 5.88 5.71 9.95
N VAL A 12 6.17 6.24 8.75
CA VAL A 12 7.41 6.01 7.98
C VAL A 12 8.63 6.77 8.54
N THR A 13 8.46 7.80 9.38
CA THR A 13 9.57 8.70 9.78
C THR A 13 10.56 8.10 10.78
N LYS A 14 10.26 6.94 11.39
CA LYS A 14 11.16 6.29 12.37
C LYS A 14 12.29 5.47 11.76
N ALA A 15 12.33 5.29 10.44
CA ALA A 15 13.38 4.52 9.79
C ALA A 15 14.05 5.35 8.69
N ARG A 16 15.31 5.05 8.40
CA ARG A 16 16.08 5.54 7.23
C ARG A 16 15.42 5.24 5.86
N LEU A 17 14.18 4.73 5.85
CA LEU A 17 13.26 4.45 4.75
C LEU A 17 12.97 5.64 3.82
N ILE A 18 13.12 6.88 4.30
CA ILE A 18 12.68 8.12 3.60
C ILE A 18 13.42 8.38 2.27
N ARG A 19 14.59 7.76 2.02
CA ARG A 19 15.32 7.97 0.75
C ARG A 19 14.84 7.11 -0.41
N ASN A 20 14.10 6.02 -0.16
CA ASN A 20 13.62 5.19 -1.26
C ASN A 20 12.40 5.84 -1.92
N LEU A 21 12.65 6.56 -3.01
CA LEU A 21 11.61 7.28 -3.73
C LEU A 21 10.56 6.35 -4.37
N CYS A 22 10.95 5.13 -4.76
CA CYS A 22 10.01 4.11 -5.26
C CYS A 22 8.98 3.73 -4.19
N PHE A 23 9.43 3.43 -2.97
CA PHE A 23 8.55 3.13 -1.83
C PHE A 23 7.53 4.25 -1.57
N ARG A 24 8.00 5.51 -1.57
CA ARG A 24 7.13 6.67 -1.34
C ARG A 24 6.05 6.80 -2.41
N VAL A 25 6.43 6.58 -3.68
CA VAL A 25 5.51 6.61 -4.82
C VAL A 25 4.49 5.48 -4.74
N SER A 26 4.89 4.26 -4.38
CA SER A 26 3.97 3.13 -4.18
C SER A 26 2.96 3.37 -3.05
N VAL A 27 3.38 3.96 -1.93
CA VAL A 27 2.47 4.34 -0.83
C VAL A 27 1.49 5.42 -1.28
N LEU A 28 1.96 6.42 -2.02
CA LEU A 28 1.12 7.49 -2.56
C LEU A 28 0.07 6.92 -3.54
N ALA A 29 0.47 5.99 -4.41
CA ALA A 29 -0.44 5.33 -5.34
C ALA A 29 -1.51 4.50 -4.63
N LEU A 30 -1.14 3.75 -3.60
CA LEU A 30 -2.12 3.04 -2.77
C LEU A 30 -3.09 4.01 -2.10
N HIS A 31 -2.59 5.09 -1.49
CA HIS A 31 -3.45 6.09 -0.87
C HIS A 31 -4.41 6.73 -1.88
N LYS A 32 -3.93 7.07 -3.08
CA LYS A 32 -4.79 7.60 -4.15
C LYS A 32 -5.87 6.60 -4.55
N ALA A 33 -5.50 5.34 -4.81
CA ALA A 33 -6.46 4.30 -5.18
C ALA A 33 -7.58 4.13 -4.13
N LEU A 34 -7.21 4.12 -2.84
CA LEU A 34 -8.16 4.03 -1.73
C LEU A 34 -9.00 5.30 -1.54
N SER A 35 -8.43 6.47 -1.86
CA SER A 35 -9.15 7.75 -1.83
C SER A 35 -10.18 7.86 -2.95
N ASP A 36 -9.84 7.36 -4.14
CA ASP A 36 -10.71 7.39 -5.32
C ASP A 36 -11.85 6.37 -5.20
N LYS A 37 -11.56 5.17 -4.66
CA LYS A 37 -12.55 4.13 -4.37
C LYS A 37 -12.22 3.48 -3.01
N PRO A 38 -12.94 3.83 -1.92
CA PRO A 38 -12.79 3.17 -0.62
C PRO A 38 -12.91 1.64 -0.74
N ARG A 39 -12.22 0.91 0.15
CA ARG A 39 -12.22 -0.57 0.14
C ARG A 39 -12.51 -1.14 1.52
N ASP A 40 -13.10 -2.33 1.53
CA ASP A 40 -13.20 -3.18 2.72
C ASP A 40 -11.82 -3.36 3.36
N CYS A 41 -11.71 -3.14 4.67
CA CYS A 41 -10.43 -3.24 5.36
C CYS A 41 -9.78 -4.63 5.19
N SER A 42 -10.58 -5.68 5.02
CA SER A 42 -10.13 -7.06 4.80
C SER A 42 -9.48 -7.23 3.43
N VAL A 43 -9.98 -6.54 2.40
CA VAL A 43 -9.38 -6.49 1.06
C VAL A 43 -8.00 -5.83 1.15
N VAL A 44 -7.90 -4.69 1.83
CA VAL A 44 -6.62 -3.97 2.00
C VAL A 44 -5.61 -4.81 2.79
N ALA A 45 -6.08 -5.53 3.81
CA ALA A 45 -5.27 -6.46 4.60
C ALA A 45 -4.74 -7.61 3.74
N ALA A 46 -5.63 -8.31 3.03
CA ALA A 46 -5.29 -9.44 2.19
C ALA A 46 -4.37 -9.01 1.04
N PHE A 47 -4.61 -7.86 0.42
CA PHE A 47 -3.71 -7.26 -0.56
C PHE A 47 -2.30 -7.04 0.00
N SER A 48 -2.18 -6.46 1.20
CA SER A 48 -0.88 -6.25 1.84
C SER A 48 -0.15 -7.57 2.13
N LEU A 49 -0.89 -8.59 2.58
CA LEU A 49 -0.36 -9.93 2.85
C LEU A 49 0.05 -10.65 1.56
N ALA A 50 -0.71 -10.48 0.48
CA ALA A 50 -0.38 -11.00 -0.84
C ALA A 50 0.93 -10.39 -1.35
N LEU A 51 1.14 -9.09 -1.17
CA LEU A 51 2.42 -8.47 -1.51
C LEU A 51 3.58 -9.03 -0.69
N HIS A 52 3.36 -9.30 0.59
CA HIS A 52 4.37 -9.86 1.48
C HIS A 52 4.74 -11.31 1.11
N ASN A 53 3.75 -12.14 0.82
CA ASN A 53 3.93 -13.57 0.58
C ASN A 53 4.16 -13.91 -0.90
N GLY A 54 4.27 -12.91 -1.77
CA GLY A 54 4.59 -13.12 -3.18
C GLY A 54 3.40 -13.50 -4.05
N GLY A 55 2.19 -13.10 -3.69
CA GLY A 55 0.99 -13.30 -4.50
C GLY A 55 0.19 -14.54 -4.14
N ASN A 56 0.48 -15.19 -3.00
CA ASN A 56 -0.31 -16.32 -2.54
C ASN A 56 -1.62 -15.82 -1.90
N PHE A 57 -2.67 -15.68 -2.71
CA PHE A 57 -3.97 -15.17 -2.28
C PHE A 57 -4.63 -16.08 -1.25
N SER A 58 -4.59 -17.40 -1.42
CA SER A 58 -5.19 -18.32 -0.46
C SER A 58 -4.59 -18.15 0.94
N GLU A 59 -3.26 -18.06 1.07
CA GLU A 59 -2.63 -17.78 2.37
C GLU A 59 -2.99 -16.38 2.89
N ALA A 60 -2.95 -15.36 2.02
CA ALA A 60 -3.23 -13.98 2.39
C ALA A 60 -4.68 -13.79 2.91
N ILE A 61 -5.65 -14.37 2.21
CA ILE A 61 -7.08 -14.39 2.56
C ILE A 61 -7.28 -15.14 3.87
N ASN A 62 -6.68 -16.32 4.03
CA ASN A 62 -6.78 -17.12 5.25
C ASN A 62 -6.24 -16.37 6.48
N ILE A 63 -5.16 -15.62 6.33
CA ILE A 63 -4.62 -14.78 7.41
C ILE A 63 -5.55 -13.58 7.67
N ALA A 64 -5.99 -12.88 6.62
CA ALA A 64 -6.86 -11.71 6.74
C ALA A 64 -8.18 -12.02 7.47
N ARG A 65 -8.81 -13.16 7.17
CA ARG A 65 -10.05 -13.62 7.84
C ARG A 65 -9.89 -13.92 9.32
N ARG A 66 -8.66 -14.22 9.77
CA ARG A 66 -8.37 -14.52 11.18
C ARG A 66 -8.12 -13.26 11.99
N ILE A 67 -8.14 -12.09 11.37
CA ILE A 67 -8.01 -10.80 12.07
C ILE A 67 -9.31 -10.54 12.81
N ASN A 68 -9.23 -10.57 14.14
CA ASN A 68 -10.34 -10.27 15.04
C ASN A 68 -10.22 -8.89 15.68
N LYS A 69 -9.25 -8.09 15.24
CA LYS A 69 -9.03 -6.73 15.73
C LYS A 69 -9.85 -5.73 14.91
N PRO A 70 -10.40 -4.68 15.54
CA PRO A 70 -11.03 -3.60 14.80
C PRO A 70 -9.99 -2.88 13.93
N HIS A 71 -10.40 -2.48 12.73
CA HIS A 71 -9.58 -1.61 11.89
C HIS A 71 -9.64 -0.16 12.40
N ASP A 72 -8.73 0.68 11.93
CA ASP A 72 -8.69 2.10 12.29
C ASP A 72 -9.80 2.90 11.57
N THR A 73 -10.89 3.16 12.30
CA THR A 73 -12.08 3.88 11.80
C THR A 73 -11.84 5.37 11.54
N ARG A 74 -10.64 5.89 11.79
CA ARG A 74 -10.27 7.29 11.47
C ARG A 74 -10.04 7.49 9.96
N PHE A 75 -9.89 6.41 9.19
CA PHE A 75 -9.71 6.45 7.74
C PHE A 75 -11.03 6.14 7.05
N HIS A 76 -11.63 7.14 6.39
CA HIS A 76 -12.87 6.97 5.64
C HIS A 76 -12.68 6.16 4.34
N GLU A 77 -11.43 5.98 3.94
CA GLU A 77 -11.02 5.15 2.80
C GLU A 77 -11.11 3.64 3.12
N LEU A 78 -11.26 3.28 4.40
CA LEU A 78 -11.42 1.91 4.89
C LEU A 78 -12.88 1.67 5.28
N LEU A 79 -13.51 0.68 4.66
CA LEU A 79 -14.87 0.25 4.94
C LEU A 79 -14.87 -0.92 5.92
N ASP A 80 -15.98 -1.06 6.66
CA ASP A 80 -16.21 -2.23 7.50
C ASP A 80 -16.20 -3.54 6.68
N PRO A 81 -15.76 -4.66 7.29
CA PRO A 81 -15.85 -5.97 6.66
C PRO A 81 -17.28 -6.31 6.23
N SER A 82 -17.46 -6.52 4.94
CA SER A 82 -18.74 -6.85 4.29
C SER A 82 -19.05 -8.35 4.29
N GLY A 83 -18.09 -9.19 4.71
CA GLY A 83 -18.25 -10.65 4.77
C GLY A 83 -18.09 -11.35 3.41
N LEU A 84 -17.26 -10.79 2.51
CA LEU A 84 -16.94 -11.37 1.21
C LEU A 84 -16.48 -12.83 1.33
N ASP A 85 -16.93 -13.65 0.38
CA ASP A 85 -16.41 -15.00 0.21
C ASP A 85 -14.99 -14.98 -0.39
N GLU A 86 -14.42 -16.15 -0.71
CA GLU A 86 -13.01 -16.22 -1.13
C GLU A 86 -12.80 -15.69 -2.54
N GLU A 87 -13.75 -15.97 -3.43
CA GLU A 87 -13.70 -15.58 -4.83
C GLU A 87 -13.92 -14.06 -4.96
N ASP A 88 -14.92 -13.52 -4.24
CA ASP A 88 -15.18 -12.09 -4.19
C ASP A 88 -13.99 -11.31 -3.60
N LEU A 89 -13.39 -11.84 -2.53
CA LEU A 89 -12.23 -11.20 -1.88
C LEU A 89 -11.00 -11.23 -2.80
N GLU A 90 -10.77 -12.33 -3.52
CA GLU A 90 -9.72 -12.42 -4.54
C GLU A 90 -9.94 -11.41 -5.67
N GLY A 91 -11.18 -11.31 -6.17
CA GLY A 91 -11.56 -10.32 -7.18
C GLY A 91 -11.29 -8.89 -6.73
N GLU A 92 -11.64 -8.53 -5.49
CA GLU A 92 -11.39 -7.20 -4.93
C GLU A 92 -9.90 -6.94 -4.67
N ILE A 93 -9.09 -7.96 -4.33
CA ILE A 93 -7.62 -7.83 -4.22
C ILE A 93 -7.01 -7.47 -5.59
N LEU A 94 -7.46 -8.14 -6.65
CA LEU A 94 -7.00 -7.89 -8.02
C LEU A 94 -7.45 -6.51 -8.51
N ASP A 95 -8.71 -6.14 -8.27
CA ASP A 95 -9.24 -4.83 -8.61
C ASP A 95 -8.52 -3.69 -7.85
N LEU A 96 -8.15 -3.92 -6.59
CA LEU A 96 -7.31 -2.99 -5.84
C LEU A 96 -5.91 -2.88 -6.47
N ALA A 97 -5.28 -3.99 -6.85
CA ALA A 97 -3.97 -3.97 -7.51
C ALA A 97 -3.99 -3.15 -8.81
N GLU A 98 -5.01 -3.35 -9.65
CA GLU A 98 -5.20 -2.58 -10.88
C GLU A 98 -5.49 -1.09 -10.58
N SER A 99 -6.27 -0.79 -9.55
CA SER A 99 -6.50 0.61 -9.11
C SER A 99 -5.20 1.30 -8.68
N VAL A 100 -4.29 0.58 -8.00
CA VAL A 100 -2.97 1.11 -7.60
C VAL A 100 -2.07 1.33 -8.82
N LYS A 101 -2.01 0.37 -9.75
CA LYS A 101 -1.25 0.52 -11.00
C LYS A 101 -1.78 1.67 -11.86
N GLY A 102 -3.10 1.81 -11.97
CA GLY A 102 -3.75 2.94 -12.60
C GLY A 102 -3.39 4.27 -11.94
N SER A 103 -3.34 4.32 -10.61
CA SER A 103 -2.90 5.50 -9.85
C SER A 103 -1.45 5.87 -10.14
N LEU A 104 -0.55 4.88 -10.24
CA LEU A 104 0.85 5.09 -10.65
C LEU A 104 0.94 5.68 -12.06
N PHE A 105 0.17 5.14 -13.00
CA PHE A 105 0.14 5.64 -14.38
C PHE A 105 -0.33 7.10 -14.44
N GLN A 106 -1.36 7.47 -13.68
CA GLN A 106 -1.83 8.85 -13.60
C GLN A 106 -0.73 9.81 -13.09
N MET A 107 0.14 9.36 -12.18
CA MET A 107 1.26 10.14 -11.65
C MET A 107 2.43 10.31 -12.65
N THR A 108 2.40 9.63 -13.80
CA THR A 108 3.34 9.86 -14.91
C THR A 108 2.79 10.80 -15.99
N ASN A 109 1.52 11.18 -15.92
CA ASN A 109 0.85 11.90 -17.00
C ASN A 109 0.61 13.36 -16.63
N GLU A 110 1.32 14.25 -17.31
CA GLU A 110 1.28 15.70 -17.08
C GLU A 110 -0.13 16.28 -17.18
N HIS A 111 -0.90 15.84 -18.18
CA HIS A 111 -2.26 16.33 -18.40
C HIS A 111 -3.20 15.93 -17.25
N LEU A 112 -3.06 14.71 -16.75
CA LEU A 112 -3.88 14.22 -15.63
C LEU A 112 -3.51 14.91 -14.31
N ILE A 113 -2.22 15.14 -14.07
CA ILE A 113 -1.75 15.89 -12.89
C ILE A 113 -2.22 17.35 -12.96
N SER A 114 -2.09 17.99 -14.12
CA SER A 114 -2.54 19.38 -14.32
C SER A 114 -4.05 19.52 -14.08
N GLY A 115 -4.84 18.58 -14.59
CA GLY A 115 -6.29 18.53 -14.35
C GLY A 115 -6.65 18.37 -12.87
N ALA A 116 -5.94 17.49 -12.15
CA ALA A 116 -6.16 17.30 -10.71
C ALA A 116 -5.78 18.55 -9.89
N LEU A 117 -4.71 19.26 -10.28
CA LEU A 117 -4.25 20.48 -9.61
C LEU A 117 -5.08 21.71 -9.93
N ALA A 118 -5.86 21.72 -11.01
CA ALA A 118 -6.78 22.82 -11.32
C ALA A 118 -7.79 23.08 -10.20
N GLY A 119 -8.14 22.04 -9.42
CA GLY A 119 -8.96 22.16 -8.21
C GLY A 119 -8.25 22.78 -7.00
N TYR A 120 -6.94 23.02 -7.09
CA TYR A 120 -6.08 23.51 -6.00
C TYR A 120 -5.22 24.69 -6.45
N PRO A 121 -5.82 25.88 -6.68
CA PRO A 121 -5.10 27.05 -7.21
C PRO A 121 -4.00 27.59 -6.28
N GLN A 122 -3.99 27.16 -5.01
CA GLN A 122 -2.95 27.51 -4.03
C GLN A 122 -1.77 26.52 -4.03
N ALA A 123 -1.85 25.44 -4.82
CA ALA A 123 -0.74 24.51 -4.96
C ALA A 123 0.41 25.23 -5.67
N PRO A 124 1.65 25.16 -5.16
CA PRO A 124 2.78 25.77 -5.82
C PRO A 124 2.87 25.23 -7.26
N HIS A 125 2.97 26.14 -8.24
CA HIS A 125 3.20 25.81 -9.66
C HIS A 125 4.56 25.13 -9.91
N SER A 126 5.28 24.70 -8.86
CA SER A 126 6.60 24.11 -8.96
C SER A 126 6.52 22.83 -9.76
N ASP A 127 7.36 22.74 -10.80
CA ASP A 127 7.70 21.59 -11.62
C ASP A 127 6.91 20.34 -11.25
N LEU A 128 5.84 20.11 -12.03
CA LEU A 128 4.99 18.92 -12.00
C LEU A 128 5.82 17.74 -11.50
N ALA A 129 5.49 17.23 -10.31
CA ALA A 129 6.16 16.07 -9.74
C ALA A 129 5.71 14.79 -10.47
N LEU A 130 5.95 14.77 -11.78
CA LEU A 130 5.90 13.62 -12.64
C LEU A 130 6.88 12.61 -12.06
N ILE A 131 6.38 11.43 -11.72
CA ILE A 131 7.30 10.34 -11.43
C ILE A 131 7.97 9.97 -12.78
N PRO A 132 9.31 9.94 -12.87
CA PRO A 132 9.97 9.52 -14.10
C PRO A 132 9.50 8.12 -14.52
N LEU A 133 9.46 7.82 -15.82
CA LEU A 133 9.03 6.50 -16.31
C LEU A 133 9.80 5.35 -15.64
N ALA A 134 11.11 5.50 -15.45
CA ALA A 134 11.93 4.51 -14.75
C ALA A 134 11.49 4.26 -13.29
N MET A 135 10.89 5.26 -12.65
CA MET A 135 10.31 5.15 -11.31
C MET A 135 8.98 4.43 -11.34
N TYR A 136 8.13 4.78 -12.30
CA TYR A 136 6.87 4.10 -12.54
C TYR A 136 7.07 2.60 -12.76
N LEU A 137 8.00 2.21 -13.64
CA LEU A 137 8.29 0.80 -13.91
C LEU A 137 8.71 0.06 -12.63
N LYS A 138 9.63 0.63 -11.86
CA LYS A 138 10.04 0.06 -10.55
C LYS A 138 8.91 -0.03 -9.54
N ALA A 139 7.99 0.94 -9.53
CA ALA A 139 6.86 0.96 -8.61
C ALA A 139 5.77 -0.04 -9.04
N VAL A 140 5.57 -0.25 -10.34
CA VAL A 140 4.66 -1.28 -10.87
C VAL A 140 5.18 -2.68 -10.55
N ASP A 141 6.50 -2.91 -10.70
CA ASP A 141 7.15 -4.18 -10.35
C ASP A 141 6.85 -4.60 -8.90
N PHE A 142 6.59 -3.65 -7.99
CA PHE A 142 6.20 -3.97 -6.60
C PHE A 142 4.89 -4.74 -6.51
N PHE A 143 3.95 -4.44 -7.40
CA PHE A 143 2.59 -4.98 -7.38
C PHE A 143 2.40 -6.17 -8.34
N ASP A 144 3.38 -6.49 -9.18
CA ASP A 144 3.26 -7.54 -10.21
C ASP A 144 3.17 -8.97 -9.69
N CYS A 145 3.43 -9.20 -8.40
CA CYS A 145 3.11 -10.50 -7.79
C CYS A 145 1.61 -10.67 -7.51
N VAL A 146 0.81 -9.60 -7.55
CA VAL A 146 -0.65 -9.65 -7.40
C VAL A 146 -1.27 -9.65 -8.81
N LYS A 147 -1.41 -10.83 -9.40
CA LYS A 147 -1.92 -11.05 -10.77
C LYS A 147 -2.63 -12.40 -10.88
N VAL A 148 -3.45 -12.58 -11.91
CA VAL A 148 -4.30 -13.76 -12.17
C VAL A 148 -3.51 -15.07 -12.50
N SER A 149 -2.17 -15.07 -12.49
CA SER A 149 -1.40 -16.21 -13.03
C SER A 149 -1.01 -17.26 -11.99
N ALA A 150 -1.40 -18.51 -12.24
CA ALA A 150 -0.92 -19.73 -11.59
C ALA A 150 0.58 -19.99 -11.84
N GLY A 151 1.35 -20.21 -10.77
CA GLY A 151 2.56 -21.05 -10.84
C GLY A 151 3.92 -20.42 -10.52
N GLU A 152 4.07 -19.10 -10.50
CA GLU A 152 5.35 -18.51 -10.05
C GLU A 152 5.32 -18.30 -8.54
N ASN A 153 5.94 -19.22 -7.80
CA ASN A 153 6.22 -19.06 -6.38
C ASN A 153 7.23 -17.91 -6.21
N PHE A 154 6.77 -16.65 -6.20
CA PHE A 154 7.61 -15.56 -5.72
C PHE A 154 8.05 -15.92 -4.31
N LEU A 155 9.36 -15.89 -4.07
CA LEU A 155 9.90 -16.22 -2.77
C LEU A 155 9.38 -15.21 -1.75
N SER A 156 8.59 -15.66 -0.80
CA SER A 156 8.21 -14.87 0.37
C SER A 156 9.41 -14.75 1.31
N LYS A 157 9.51 -13.60 1.99
CA LYS A 157 10.61 -13.38 2.93
C LYS A 157 10.46 -14.34 4.10
N LYS A 158 11.52 -15.11 4.38
CA LYS A 158 11.61 -15.92 5.59
C LYS A 158 12.04 -15.03 6.76
N GLY A 159 11.15 -14.83 7.73
CA GLY A 159 11.43 -14.08 8.96
C GLY A 159 10.74 -12.72 9.07
N ARG A 160 10.58 -12.23 10.30
CA ARG A 160 9.80 -11.03 10.64
C ARG A 160 10.64 -9.74 10.76
N GLU A 161 11.95 -9.87 10.81
CA GLU A 161 12.87 -8.74 11.06
C GLU A 161 13.23 -8.02 9.78
N ILE A 162 13.19 -6.69 9.77
CA ILE A 162 13.54 -5.87 8.61
C ILE A 162 15.04 -5.96 8.34
N ASN A 163 15.41 -6.40 7.15
CA ASN A 163 16.80 -6.38 6.70
C ASN A 163 17.12 -4.99 6.12
N TYR A 164 17.64 -4.10 6.96
CA TYR A 164 17.94 -2.72 6.56
C TYR A 164 19.00 -2.62 5.46
N GLU A 165 19.87 -3.61 5.29
CA GLU A 165 20.86 -3.63 4.21
C GLU A 165 20.20 -3.88 2.85
N TYR A 166 19.36 -4.90 2.76
CA TYR A 166 18.61 -5.20 1.53
C TYR A 166 17.59 -4.11 1.20
N LEU A 167 16.93 -3.57 2.21
CA LEU A 167 16.03 -2.42 2.06
C LEU A 167 16.75 -1.19 1.49
N ALA A 168 17.95 -0.88 1.99
CA ALA A 168 18.73 0.26 1.50
C ALA A 168 19.18 0.10 0.05
N ARG A 169 19.36 -1.14 -0.42
CA ARG A 169 19.68 -1.48 -1.81
C ARG A 169 18.44 -1.52 -2.71
N GLY A 170 17.24 -1.42 -2.14
CA GLY A 170 15.98 -1.50 -2.88
C GLY A 170 15.62 -2.93 -3.29
N ASP A 171 16.04 -3.94 -2.52
CA ASP A 171 15.64 -5.32 -2.73
C ASP A 171 14.10 -5.44 -2.72
N LEU A 172 13.56 -6.03 -3.77
CA LEU A 172 12.11 -6.07 -4.02
C LEU A 172 11.36 -6.80 -2.90
N GLN A 173 11.91 -7.91 -2.41
CA GLN A 173 11.29 -8.74 -1.39
C GLN A 173 11.26 -8.01 -0.05
N GLU A 174 12.36 -7.36 0.31
CA GLU A 174 12.44 -6.57 1.54
C GLU A 174 11.56 -5.32 1.47
N VAL A 175 11.49 -4.65 0.32
CA VAL A 175 10.62 -3.48 0.16
C VAL A 175 9.15 -3.88 0.23
N ARG A 176 8.73 -4.96 -0.43
CA ARG A 176 7.36 -5.51 -0.31
C ARG A 176 7.01 -5.89 1.12
N HIS A 177 7.95 -6.52 1.84
CA HIS A 177 7.77 -6.85 3.26
C HIS A 177 7.52 -5.61 4.12
N VAL A 178 8.33 -4.56 3.97
CA VAL A 178 8.17 -3.33 4.75
C VAL A 178 6.90 -2.58 4.35
N PHE A 179 6.57 -2.54 3.05
CA PHE A 179 5.33 -1.97 2.55
C PHE A 179 4.10 -2.66 3.16
N ALA A 180 4.05 -3.98 3.06
CA ALA A 180 2.97 -4.79 3.61
C ALA A 180 2.78 -4.53 5.11
N ARG A 181 3.88 -4.52 5.87
CA ARG A 181 3.84 -4.25 7.30
C ARG A 181 3.31 -2.86 7.63
N ILE A 182 3.75 -1.82 6.92
CA ILE A 182 3.28 -0.45 7.13
C ILE A 182 1.79 -0.32 6.80
N VAL A 183 1.35 -0.90 5.68
CA VAL A 183 -0.07 -0.88 5.31
C VAL A 183 -0.90 -1.63 6.35
N PHE A 184 -0.49 -2.85 6.71
CA PHE A 184 -1.19 -3.67 7.69
C PHE A 184 -1.28 -3.00 9.06
N ASP A 185 -0.17 -2.48 9.59
CA ASP A 185 -0.12 -1.76 10.87
C ASP A 185 -0.90 -0.43 10.83
N THR A 186 -1.15 0.13 9.64
CA THR A 186 -2.01 1.31 9.47
C THR A 186 -3.49 0.94 9.50
N VAL A 187 -3.87 -0.18 8.86
CA VAL A 187 -5.26 -0.68 8.86
C VAL A 187 -5.63 -1.24 10.23
N TYR A 188 -4.76 -2.04 10.84
CA TYR A 188 -4.95 -2.66 12.15
C TYR A 188 -3.84 -2.22 13.11
N PRO A 189 -3.96 -1.01 13.69
CA PRO A 189 -2.95 -0.50 14.60
C PRO A 189 -2.76 -1.46 15.77
N LEU A 190 -1.50 -1.73 16.08
CA LEU A 190 -1.15 -2.30 17.37
C LEU A 190 -1.59 -1.27 18.41
N HIS A 191 -2.65 -1.57 19.16
CA HIS A 191 -2.89 -0.86 20.41
C HIS A 191 -1.63 -1.02 21.26
N LEU A 192 -0.76 -0.01 21.25
CA LEU A 192 0.14 0.22 22.35
C LEU A 192 -0.79 0.57 23.49
N ASP A 193 -0.97 -0.36 24.42
CA ASP A 193 -1.68 -0.11 25.66
C ASP A 193 -1.32 1.28 26.16
N GLN A 194 -2.36 2.10 26.39
CA GLN A 194 -2.25 3.27 27.23
C GLN A 194 -1.68 2.81 28.57
N ASN A 195 -0.37 2.88 28.77
CA ASN A 195 0.25 2.63 30.06
C ASN A 195 1.58 3.37 30.17
N GLN A 196 1.48 4.65 30.55
CA GLN A 196 2.14 5.15 31.75
C GLN A 196 1.08 6.00 32.48
N SER A 197 0.31 5.39 33.38
CA SER A 197 0.59 5.34 34.82
C SER A 197 0.51 6.70 35.53
N LYS A 198 -0.54 6.82 36.35
CA LYS A 198 -0.82 7.78 37.43
C LYS A 198 -1.35 9.15 37.06
#